data_AF-A0A8B9MEJ1-F1
#
_entry.id   AF-A0A8B9MEJ1-F1
#
_cell.length_a   1.000
_cell.length_b   1.000
_cell.length_c   1.000
_cell.angle_alpha   90.00
_cell.angle_beta   90.00
_cell.angle_gamma   90.00
#
_symmetry.space_group_name_H-M   'P 1'
#
loop_
_entity.id
_entity.type
_entity.pdbx_description
1 polymer ?
#
loop_
_entity_poly.entity_id
_entity_poly.type
_entity_poly.pdbx_seq_one_letter_code
_entity_poly.pdbx_strand_id
1 'polypeptide(L)'
;MLAPSSALMLEQGWQTTGARGSLQNPKNFNNQDFNQLRALCLSQGLLFEDATFPAHVSSIGPNLFPADKLWQIQWKRPTEFQRNPYLITDGVSRFDIKQGEIGDCWMLAALGSLTLQKQFLENVLPKDQGFQDDYAGIFHFRFWQYGDWVDVVIDDRLPFLNGRYLSVHPRTSNEFWPSLLEKAYAK
;
A
#
# COMPACT_ATOMS: atom_id res chain seq x y z
N MET A 1 12.11 24.04 -45.99
CA MET A 1 10.86 23.38 -45.61
C MET A 1 11.20 21.99 -45.09
N LEU A 2 11.27 21.82 -43.78
CA LEU A 2 11.38 20.52 -43.12
C LEU A 2 10.30 20.50 -42.03
N ALA A 3 9.36 19.58 -42.15
CA ALA A 3 8.26 19.41 -41.21
C ALA A 3 8.76 18.68 -39.94
N PRO A 4 8.36 19.10 -38.73
CA PRO A 4 8.58 18.31 -37.53
C PRO A 4 7.39 17.35 -37.36
N SER A 5 7.61 16.03 -37.48
CA SER A 5 6.54 15.03 -37.33
C SER A 5 7.00 13.78 -36.58
N SER A 6 7.70 13.95 -35.46
CA SER A 6 8.06 12.81 -34.59
C SER A 6 7.78 13.03 -33.10
N ALA A 7 7.42 14.24 -32.68
CA ALA A 7 7.16 14.54 -31.26
C ALA A 7 5.74 14.18 -30.79
N LEU A 8 4.76 14.05 -31.70
CA LEU A 8 3.35 13.86 -31.36
C LEU A 8 2.93 12.40 -31.08
N MET A 9 3.79 11.41 -31.33
CA MET A 9 3.44 9.99 -31.15
C MET A 9 3.82 9.40 -29.79
N LEU A 10 4.60 10.10 -28.95
CA LEU A 10 5.02 9.59 -27.64
C LEU A 10 4.05 9.93 -26.49
N GLU A 11 3.11 10.86 -26.69
CA GLU A 11 2.16 11.27 -25.64
C GLU A 11 0.88 10.43 -25.58
N GLN A 12 0.58 9.61 -26.59
CA GLN A 12 -0.72 8.91 -26.68
C GLN A 12 -0.72 7.46 -26.17
N GLY A 13 0.41 6.93 -25.70
CA GLY A 13 0.52 5.55 -25.21
C GLY A 13 -0.09 5.30 -23.83
N TRP A 14 -0.53 6.34 -23.10
CA TRP A 14 -0.92 6.26 -21.69
C TRP A 14 -2.43 6.25 -21.43
N GLN A 15 -3.26 6.43 -22.46
CA GLN A 15 -4.71 6.61 -22.28
C GLN A 15 -5.54 5.81 -23.28
N THR A 16 -5.58 4.49 -23.13
CA THR A 16 -6.78 3.73 -23.51
C THR A 16 -7.75 3.78 -22.35
N THR A 17 -8.54 4.85 -22.29
CA THR A 17 -9.60 5.05 -21.30
C THR A 17 -10.52 3.81 -21.25
N GLY A 18 -10.56 3.13 -20.10
CA GLY A 18 -11.45 1.99 -19.84
C GLY A 18 -10.91 0.60 -20.19
N ALA A 19 -9.75 0.46 -20.83
CA ALA A 19 -9.14 -0.85 -21.07
C ALA A 19 -8.69 -1.49 -19.74
N ARG A 20 -8.80 -2.82 -19.61
CA ARG A 20 -8.29 -3.53 -18.43
C ARG A 20 -6.77 -3.33 -18.31
N GLY A 21 -6.30 -2.90 -17.15
CA GLY A 21 -4.92 -2.46 -16.93
C GLY A 21 -4.71 -0.95 -17.05
N SER A 22 -5.75 -0.18 -17.41
CA SER A 22 -5.72 1.28 -17.33
C SER A 22 -5.89 1.77 -15.89
N LEU A 23 -5.56 3.03 -15.63
CA LEU A 23 -5.71 3.62 -14.30
C LEU A 23 -7.18 3.61 -13.80
N GLN A 24 -8.14 3.70 -14.72
CA GLN A 24 -9.57 3.67 -14.39
C GLN A 24 -10.11 2.24 -14.24
N ASN A 25 -9.39 1.24 -14.73
CA ASN A 25 -9.79 -0.17 -14.68
C ASN A 25 -8.56 -1.06 -14.42
N PRO A 26 -7.94 -0.95 -13.22
CA PRO A 26 -6.74 -1.71 -12.89
C PRO A 26 -7.03 -3.21 -12.82
N LYS A 27 -5.98 -4.03 -13.02
CA LYS A 27 -6.09 -5.48 -12.83
C LYS A 27 -6.09 -5.80 -11.34
N ASN A 28 -6.99 -6.67 -10.89
CA ASN A 28 -7.01 -7.15 -9.52
C ASN A 28 -5.85 -8.13 -9.27
N PHE A 29 -4.93 -7.78 -8.37
CA PHE A 29 -3.86 -8.69 -7.93
C PHE A 29 -4.45 -9.88 -7.16
N ASN A 30 -3.95 -11.08 -7.43
CA ASN A 30 -4.46 -12.34 -6.86
C ASN A 30 -5.99 -12.51 -7.00
N ASN A 31 -6.63 -11.87 -7.99
CA ASN A 31 -8.07 -11.85 -8.20
C ASN A 31 -8.88 -11.33 -6.99
N GLN A 32 -8.29 -10.46 -6.16
CA GLN A 32 -8.97 -9.83 -5.03
C GLN A 32 -9.59 -8.49 -5.45
N ASP A 33 -10.90 -8.31 -5.21
CA ASP A 33 -11.61 -7.05 -5.46
C ASP A 33 -11.85 -6.31 -4.15
N PHE A 34 -11.29 -5.10 -4.02
CA PHE A 34 -11.37 -4.30 -2.79
C PHE A 34 -12.82 -4.05 -2.35
N ASN A 35 -13.69 -3.62 -3.27
CA ASN A 35 -15.05 -3.22 -2.93
C ASN A 35 -15.90 -4.43 -2.51
N GLN A 36 -15.77 -5.55 -3.22
CA GLN A 36 -16.50 -6.78 -2.89
C GLN A 36 -16.04 -7.35 -1.54
N LEU A 37 -14.73 -7.41 -1.31
CA LEU A 37 -14.17 -7.93 -0.05
C LEU A 37 -14.53 -7.03 1.13
N ARG A 38 -14.44 -5.70 0.98
CA ARG A 38 -14.86 -4.75 2.02
C ARG A 38 -16.35 -4.90 2.34
N ALA A 39 -17.21 -4.91 1.32
CA ALA A 39 -18.65 -5.07 1.52
C ALA A 39 -19.00 -6.40 2.22
N LEU A 40 -18.31 -7.49 1.86
CA LEU A 40 -18.47 -8.78 2.52
C LEU A 40 -18.10 -8.71 4.01
N CYS A 41 -16.93 -8.18 4.33
CA CYS A 41 -16.46 -8.02 5.71
C CYS A 41 -17.41 -7.14 6.54
N LEU A 42 -17.87 -6.02 5.99
CA LEU A 42 -18.85 -5.14 6.63
C LEU A 42 -20.18 -5.86 6.89
N SER A 43 -20.68 -6.62 5.92
CA SER A 43 -21.95 -7.37 6.06
C SER A 43 -21.89 -8.46 7.14
N GLN A 44 -20.70 -8.99 7.41
CA GLN A 44 -20.46 -10.04 8.40
C GLN A 44 -20.03 -9.49 9.76
N GLY A 45 -19.71 -8.19 9.86
CA GLY A 45 -19.13 -7.60 11.06
C GLY A 45 -17.74 -8.14 11.40
N LEU A 46 -16.98 -8.54 10.37
CA LEU A 46 -15.62 -9.09 10.50
C LEU A 46 -14.58 -8.13 9.92
N LEU A 47 -13.34 -8.24 10.40
CA LEU A 47 -12.20 -7.55 9.79
C LEU A 47 -11.56 -8.47 8.75
N PHE A 48 -11.14 -7.89 7.63
CA PHE A 48 -10.48 -8.59 6.55
C PHE A 48 -9.16 -9.20 7.02
N GLU A 49 -8.94 -10.44 6.59
CA GLU A 49 -7.70 -11.17 6.76
C GLU A 49 -7.22 -11.64 5.40
N ASP A 50 -6.04 -11.17 5.00
CA ASP A 50 -5.52 -11.47 3.67
C ASP A 50 -4.92 -12.88 3.61
N ALA A 51 -5.69 -13.82 3.05
CA ALA A 51 -5.23 -15.20 2.86
C ALA A 51 -4.07 -15.32 1.85
N THR A 52 -3.86 -14.32 0.99
CA THR A 52 -2.81 -14.33 -0.04
C THR A 52 -1.51 -13.70 0.44
N PHE A 53 -1.55 -12.97 1.56
CA PHE A 53 -0.39 -12.40 2.23
C PHE A 53 -0.61 -12.44 3.75
N PRO A 54 -0.55 -13.65 4.35
CA PRO A 54 -0.99 -13.88 5.72
C PRO A 54 -0.11 -13.14 6.74
N ALA A 55 -0.68 -12.82 7.90
CA ALA A 55 0.05 -12.31 9.06
C ALA A 55 0.91 -13.43 9.72
N HIS A 56 1.90 -13.91 8.97
CA HIS A 56 2.72 -15.06 9.29
C HIS A 56 4.17 -14.83 8.83
N VAL A 57 5.11 -15.59 9.41
CA VAL A 57 6.55 -15.47 9.07
C VAL A 57 6.87 -15.73 7.60
N SER A 58 5.99 -16.42 6.87
CA SER A 58 6.10 -16.63 5.42
C SER A 58 5.97 -15.34 4.60
N SER A 59 5.33 -14.31 5.15
CA SER A 59 5.19 -12.99 4.53
C SER A 59 6.34 -12.06 4.90
N ILE A 60 7.25 -12.51 5.78
CA ILE A 60 8.52 -11.86 6.04
C ILE A 60 9.54 -12.52 5.11
N GLY A 61 10.21 -11.72 4.28
CA GLY A 61 11.17 -12.23 3.29
C GLY A 61 12.24 -13.15 3.91
N PRO A 62 12.75 -14.14 3.14
CA PRO A 62 13.71 -15.09 3.64
C PRO A 62 15.01 -14.41 4.08
N ASN A 63 15.64 -14.91 5.14
CA ASN A 63 16.94 -14.47 5.65
C ASN A 63 17.00 -13.00 6.14
N LEU A 64 15.87 -12.32 6.33
CA LEU A 64 15.84 -10.98 6.94
C LEU A 64 16.19 -11.02 8.44
N PHE A 65 15.77 -12.08 9.13
CA PHE A 65 16.04 -12.27 10.55
C PHE A 65 16.38 -13.74 10.88
N PRO A 66 17.13 -13.99 11.96
CA PRO A 66 17.27 -15.31 12.57
C PRO A 66 15.90 -15.95 12.88
N ALA A 67 15.81 -17.28 12.78
CA ALA A 67 14.56 -18.01 12.94
C ALA A 67 13.89 -17.75 14.31
N ASP A 68 14.67 -17.67 15.39
CA ASP A 68 14.19 -17.38 16.74
C ASP A 68 13.51 -16.00 16.85
N LYS A 69 14.00 -15.01 16.09
CA LYS A 69 13.37 -13.68 16.04
C LYS A 69 12.10 -13.67 15.19
N LEU A 70 12.06 -14.45 14.11
CA LEU A 70 10.86 -14.53 13.25
C LEU A 70 9.64 -15.02 14.04
N TRP A 71 9.80 -16.01 14.91
CA TRP A 71 8.71 -16.53 15.74
C TRP A 71 8.25 -15.57 16.84
N GLN A 72 9.01 -14.51 17.14
CA GLN A 72 8.64 -13.48 18.10
C GLN A 72 7.87 -12.32 17.45
N ILE A 73 7.69 -12.34 16.12
CA ILE A 73 6.98 -11.29 15.40
C ILE A 73 5.50 -11.31 15.77
N GLN A 74 5.00 -10.17 16.23
CA GLN A 74 3.59 -9.94 16.52
C GLN A 74 2.98 -9.12 15.39
N TRP A 75 1.83 -9.56 14.89
CA TRP A 75 1.07 -8.82 13.89
C TRP A 75 -0.06 -8.06 14.57
N LYS A 76 -0.10 -6.74 14.38
CA LYS A 76 -1.08 -5.87 15.04
C LYS A 76 -1.69 -4.89 14.06
N ARG A 77 -2.97 -4.62 14.19
CA ARG A 77 -3.70 -3.57 13.49
C ARG A 77 -3.48 -2.23 14.19
N PRO A 78 -3.44 -1.11 13.45
CA PRO A 78 -3.36 0.23 14.02
C PRO A 78 -4.39 0.51 15.12
N THR A 79 -5.60 -0.02 14.98
CA THR A 79 -6.70 0.13 15.96
C THR A 79 -6.42 -0.51 17.32
N GLU A 80 -5.49 -1.45 17.41
CA GLU A 80 -5.18 -2.17 18.65
C GLU A 80 -4.24 -1.38 19.58
N PHE A 81 -3.42 -0.49 19.02
CA PHE A 81 -2.37 0.20 19.78
C PHE A 81 -2.39 1.73 19.63
N GLN A 82 -3.14 2.28 18.68
CA GLN A 82 -3.22 3.71 18.47
C GLN A 82 -4.65 4.24 18.58
N ARG A 83 -4.81 5.35 19.31
CA ARG A 83 -6.09 6.08 19.37
C ARG A 83 -6.25 6.91 18.10
N ASN A 84 -7.42 6.82 17.47
CA ASN A 84 -7.77 7.54 16.25
C ASN A 84 -6.71 7.35 15.14
N PRO A 85 -6.51 6.12 14.63
CA PRO A 85 -5.64 5.91 13.47
C PRO A 85 -6.26 6.58 12.24
N TYR A 86 -5.42 7.10 11.35
CA TYR A 86 -5.78 7.69 10.09
C TYR A 86 -4.90 7.10 8.99
N LEU A 87 -5.44 7.01 7.79
CA LEU A 87 -4.62 6.61 6.65
C LEU A 87 -3.69 7.76 6.30
N ILE A 88 -4.24 8.97 6.19
CA ILE A 88 -3.56 10.23 5.89
C ILE A 88 -4.16 11.30 6.81
N THR A 89 -3.33 12.14 7.45
CA THR A 89 -3.81 13.20 8.36
C THR A 89 -3.78 14.60 7.76
N ASP A 90 -2.68 14.99 7.09
CA ASP A 90 -2.47 16.35 6.56
C ASP A 90 -1.91 16.32 5.13
N GLY A 91 -2.51 15.46 4.30
CA GLY A 91 -1.95 15.08 3.02
C GLY A 91 -0.69 14.23 3.19
N VAL A 92 -0.07 13.87 2.08
CA VAL A 92 1.11 12.99 2.10
C VAL A 92 2.39 13.79 1.92
N SER A 93 3.37 13.51 2.77
CA SER A 93 4.67 14.15 2.79
C SER A 93 5.80 13.14 2.93
N ARG A 94 6.94 13.39 2.28
CA ARG A 94 8.18 12.63 2.51
C ARG A 94 8.63 12.62 3.96
N PHE A 95 8.20 13.60 4.75
CA PHE A 95 8.53 13.66 6.17
C PHE A 95 7.76 12.63 7.00
N ASP A 96 6.73 11.98 6.45
CA ASP A 96 5.91 11.01 7.18
C ASP A 96 6.56 9.62 7.21
N ILE A 97 7.61 9.44 6.41
CA ILE A 97 8.34 8.19 6.22
C ILE A 97 9.53 8.12 7.19
N LYS A 98 9.57 7.10 8.05
CA LYS A 98 10.77 6.71 8.79
C LYS A 98 11.10 5.24 8.51
N GLN A 99 12.35 5.01 8.16
CA GLN A 99 12.85 3.66 7.88
C GLN A 99 12.72 2.77 9.11
N GLY A 100 12.21 1.55 8.89
CA GLY A 100 12.12 0.51 9.91
C GLY A 100 13.42 -0.25 10.11
N GLU A 101 13.33 -1.46 10.67
CA GLU A 101 14.48 -2.35 10.82
C GLU A 101 14.83 -3.10 9.52
N ILE A 102 13.92 -3.09 8.53
CA ILE A 102 14.11 -3.69 7.21
C ILE A 102 14.90 -2.73 6.29
N GLY A 103 15.80 -3.27 5.47
CA GLY A 103 16.68 -2.53 4.57
C GLY A 103 15.99 -2.05 3.28
N ASP A 104 14.89 -1.30 3.40
CA ASP A 104 14.03 -0.85 2.30
C ASP A 104 14.33 0.59 1.83
N CYS A 105 15.47 1.17 2.21
CA CYS A 105 15.81 2.57 1.95
C CYS A 105 15.69 3.01 0.48
N TRP A 106 15.90 2.09 -0.47
CA TRP A 106 15.73 2.33 -1.91
C TRP A 106 14.27 2.58 -2.28
N MET A 107 13.33 1.85 -1.67
CA MET A 107 11.89 2.00 -1.86
C MET A 107 11.42 3.31 -1.20
N LEU A 108 11.94 3.62 -0.01
CA LEU A 108 11.62 4.87 0.69
C LEU A 108 12.09 6.12 -0.05
N ALA A 109 13.24 6.06 -0.71
CA ALA A 109 13.70 7.16 -1.55
C ALA A 109 12.77 7.39 -2.76
N ALA A 110 12.29 6.32 -3.39
CA ALA A 110 11.32 6.39 -4.47
C ALA A 110 9.97 6.96 -3.97
N LEU A 111 9.49 6.46 -2.83
CA LEU A 111 8.24 6.93 -2.21
C LEU A 111 8.32 8.40 -1.79
N GLY A 112 9.43 8.79 -1.15
CA GLY A 112 9.71 10.18 -0.79
C GLY A 112 9.71 11.10 -2.01
N SER A 113 10.23 10.64 -3.15
CA SER A 113 10.19 11.38 -4.42
C SER A 113 8.76 11.49 -4.96
N LEU A 114 7.96 10.42 -4.86
CA LEU A 114 6.56 10.39 -5.29
C LEU A 114 5.69 11.39 -4.50
N THR A 115 5.97 11.58 -3.19
CA THR A 115 5.24 12.57 -2.38
C THR A 115 5.39 14.01 -2.89
N LEU A 116 6.43 14.32 -3.66
CA LEU A 116 6.63 15.63 -4.27
C LEU A 116 5.70 15.86 -5.48
N GLN A 117 5.11 14.79 -6.02
CA GLN A 117 4.21 14.81 -7.17
C GLN A 117 2.83 14.28 -6.78
N LYS A 118 2.07 15.08 -6.04
CA LYS A 118 0.77 14.72 -5.45
C LYS A 118 -0.18 14.03 -6.44
N GLN A 119 -0.25 14.49 -7.69
CA GLN A 119 -1.11 13.91 -8.73
C GLN A 119 -0.81 12.42 -9.00
N PHE A 120 0.45 12.01 -8.97
CA PHE A 120 0.81 10.61 -9.20
C PHE A 120 0.59 9.76 -7.96
N LEU A 121 0.74 10.35 -6.78
CA LEU A 121 0.47 9.66 -5.54
C LEU A 121 -1.01 9.31 -5.39
N GLU A 122 -1.92 10.18 -5.80
CA GLU A 122 -3.36 9.90 -5.79
C GLU A 122 -3.74 8.72 -6.70
N ASN A 123 -2.92 8.45 -7.73
CA ASN A 123 -3.10 7.27 -8.57
C ASN A 123 -2.69 5.98 -7.84
N VAL A 124 -1.70 6.05 -6.95
CA VAL A 124 -1.17 4.93 -6.16
C VAL A 124 -2.00 4.70 -4.89
N LEU A 125 -2.51 5.76 -4.28
CA LEU A 125 -3.25 5.76 -3.03
C LEU A 125 -4.68 6.31 -3.24
N PRO A 126 -5.64 5.44 -3.60
CA PRO A 126 -7.04 5.83 -3.73
C PRO A 126 -7.60 6.42 -2.44
N LYS A 127 -8.50 7.40 -2.54
CA LYS A 127 -9.06 8.17 -1.40
C LYS A 127 -10.34 7.58 -0.81
N ASP A 128 -10.84 6.49 -1.36
CA ASP A 128 -12.09 5.80 -0.99
C ASP A 128 -11.92 4.79 0.16
N GLN A 129 -10.89 4.98 0.98
CA GLN A 129 -10.47 4.10 2.07
C GLN A 129 -9.96 4.90 3.27
N GLY A 130 -10.04 4.31 4.46
CA GLY A 130 -9.64 4.96 5.70
C GLY A 130 -9.94 4.10 6.92
N PHE A 131 -9.67 4.67 8.10
CA PHE A 131 -9.94 4.03 9.40
C PHE A 131 -11.24 4.52 10.05
N GLN A 132 -11.92 5.48 9.41
CA GLN A 132 -13.09 6.16 9.94
C GLN A 132 -14.36 5.47 9.44
N ASP A 133 -14.80 5.82 8.23
CA ASP A 133 -16.03 5.32 7.64
C ASP A 133 -15.78 3.99 6.93
N ASP A 134 -16.74 3.07 7.04
CA ASP A 134 -16.71 1.74 6.38
C ASP A 134 -15.42 0.94 6.63
N TYR A 135 -14.81 1.12 7.81
CA TYR A 135 -13.62 0.39 8.21
C TYR A 135 -13.91 -1.11 8.37
N ALA A 136 -13.17 -1.92 7.61
CA ALA A 136 -13.21 -3.37 7.69
C ALA A 136 -11.80 -4.00 7.75
N GLY A 137 -10.79 -3.25 8.18
CA GLY A 137 -9.41 -3.74 8.26
C GLY A 137 -8.79 -4.10 6.91
N ILE A 138 -9.26 -3.47 5.83
CA ILE A 138 -8.89 -3.71 4.43
C ILE A 138 -8.51 -2.39 3.76
N PHE A 139 -7.43 -2.41 2.98
CA PHE A 139 -6.90 -1.28 2.24
C PHE A 139 -6.45 -1.74 0.85
N HIS A 140 -6.25 -0.81 -0.07
CA HIS A 140 -5.72 -1.14 -1.38
C HIS A 140 -4.83 -0.05 -1.97
N PHE A 141 -3.88 -0.46 -2.80
CA PHE A 141 -2.88 0.40 -3.41
C PHE A 141 -2.71 0.00 -4.87
N ARG A 142 -2.37 0.96 -5.72
CA ARG A 142 -2.21 0.73 -7.15
C ARG A 142 -0.76 0.88 -7.56
N PHE A 143 -0.25 -0.14 -8.24
CA PHE A 143 1.12 -0.15 -8.74
C PHE A 143 1.12 -0.32 -10.25
N TRP A 144 2.09 0.32 -10.90
CA TRP A 144 2.36 0.07 -12.30
C TRP A 144 3.28 -1.14 -12.44
N GLN A 145 2.76 -2.23 -13.00
CA GLN A 145 3.45 -3.49 -13.13
C GLN A 145 3.40 -3.97 -14.58
N TYR A 146 4.58 -4.09 -15.21
CA TYR A 146 4.75 -4.63 -16.57
C TYR A 146 3.84 -4.02 -17.65
N GLY A 147 3.50 -2.74 -17.53
CA GLY A 147 2.68 -2.02 -18.51
C GLY A 147 1.20 -1.90 -18.14
N ASP A 148 0.79 -2.38 -16.96
CA ASP A 148 -0.57 -2.29 -16.47
C ASP A 148 -0.62 -1.67 -15.07
N TRP A 149 -1.71 -0.95 -14.77
CA TRP A 149 -2.10 -0.67 -13.40
C TRP A 149 -2.67 -1.93 -12.77
N VAL A 150 -2.17 -2.26 -11.58
CA VAL A 150 -2.58 -3.40 -10.77
C VAL A 150 -3.03 -2.89 -9.41
N ASP A 151 -4.24 -3.29 -8.99
CA ASP A 151 -4.83 -2.96 -7.69
C ASP A 151 -4.52 -4.10 -6.71
N VAL A 152 -3.79 -3.77 -5.65
CA VAL A 152 -3.32 -4.70 -4.63
C VAL A 152 -4.07 -4.44 -3.34
N VAL A 153 -4.89 -5.40 -2.94
CA VAL A 153 -5.64 -5.40 -1.68
C VAL A 153 -4.77 -5.96 -0.57
N ILE A 154 -4.80 -5.38 0.63
CA ILE A 154 -4.14 -5.90 1.83
C ILE A 154 -5.04 -5.74 3.06
N ASP A 155 -4.78 -6.52 4.11
CA ASP A 155 -5.24 -6.16 5.46
C ASP A 155 -4.29 -5.17 6.15
N ASP A 156 -4.71 -4.59 7.27
CA ASP A 156 -3.93 -3.59 8.02
C ASP A 156 -3.06 -4.16 9.16
N ARG A 157 -2.84 -5.48 9.21
CA ARG A 157 -1.93 -6.08 10.21
C ARG A 157 -0.48 -5.75 9.86
N LEU A 158 0.23 -5.06 10.75
CA LEU A 158 1.64 -4.69 10.60
C LEU A 158 2.53 -5.52 11.52
N PRO A 159 3.76 -5.89 11.10
CA PRO A 159 4.65 -6.71 11.90
C PRO A 159 5.46 -5.89 12.92
N PHE A 160 5.48 -6.37 14.16
CA PHE A 160 6.22 -5.81 15.28
C PHE A 160 7.18 -6.82 15.86
N LEU A 161 8.37 -6.37 16.25
CA LEU A 161 9.32 -7.14 17.02
C LEU A 161 9.72 -6.33 18.27
N ASN A 162 9.56 -6.93 19.45
CA ASN A 162 9.85 -6.27 20.74
C ASN A 162 9.17 -4.89 20.91
N GLY A 163 7.93 -4.78 20.42
CA GLY A 163 7.16 -3.53 20.50
C GLY A 163 7.58 -2.44 19.50
N ARG A 164 8.51 -2.74 18.59
CA ARG A 164 8.93 -1.82 17.51
C ARG A 164 8.42 -2.30 16.16
N TYR A 165 8.13 -1.36 15.27
CA TYR A 165 7.80 -1.65 13.88
C TYR A 165 9.00 -2.31 13.19
N LEU A 166 8.74 -3.37 12.43
CA LEU A 166 9.75 -3.93 11.53
C LEU A 166 9.78 -3.21 10.18
N SER A 167 8.60 -2.87 9.68
CA SER A 167 8.34 -2.10 8.47
C SER A 167 8.61 -0.61 8.67
N VAL A 168 8.49 0.17 7.60
CA VAL A 168 8.34 1.62 7.65
C VAL A 168 7.35 1.97 8.73
N HIS A 169 7.70 2.94 9.55
CA HIS A 169 6.83 3.42 10.60
C HIS A 169 6.56 4.90 10.41
N PRO A 170 5.38 5.37 10.83
CA PRO A 170 5.02 6.74 10.60
C PRO A 170 5.79 7.69 11.52
N ARG A 171 6.00 8.91 11.05
CA ARG A 171 6.63 9.97 11.87
C ARG A 171 5.67 10.47 12.95
N THR A 172 4.42 10.70 12.59
CA THR A 172 3.31 10.98 13.50
C THR A 172 2.72 9.66 13.98
N SER A 173 2.24 9.58 15.22
CA SER A 173 1.83 8.29 15.78
C SER A 173 0.54 7.72 15.18
N ASN A 174 -0.25 8.53 14.47
CA ASN A 174 -1.60 8.20 13.99
C ASN A 174 -1.76 8.11 12.47
N GLU A 175 -0.73 8.28 11.66
CA GLU A 175 -0.83 8.20 10.19
C GLU A 175 -0.24 6.87 9.69
N PHE A 176 -0.90 6.12 8.81
CA PHE A 176 -0.48 4.74 8.50
C PHE A 176 -0.26 4.43 7.01
N TRP A 177 -0.48 5.40 6.11
CA TRP A 177 -0.25 5.19 4.68
C TRP A 177 1.16 4.68 4.33
N PRO A 178 2.28 5.11 4.99
CA PRO A 178 3.61 4.63 4.58
C PRO A 178 3.79 3.14 4.84
N SER A 179 3.41 2.69 6.04
CA SER A 179 3.52 1.29 6.46
C SER A 179 2.63 0.37 5.64
N LEU A 180 1.41 0.81 5.35
CA LEU A 180 0.46 0.03 4.56
C LEU A 180 0.86 -0.02 3.08
N LEU A 181 1.40 1.07 2.53
CA LEU A 181 1.90 1.10 1.16
C LEU A 181 3.13 0.20 0.98
N GLU A 182 4.07 0.21 1.93
CA GLU A 182 5.20 -0.72 1.92
C GLU A 182 4.71 -2.18 1.97
N LYS A 183 3.76 -2.49 2.85
CA LYS A 183 3.17 -3.84 2.92
C LYS A 183 2.54 -4.27 1.60
N ALA A 184 1.79 -3.37 0.94
CA ALA A 184 1.18 -3.66 -0.36
C ALA A 184 2.22 -3.85 -1.47
N TYR A 185 3.38 -3.19 -1.37
CA TYR A 185 4.48 -3.38 -2.31
C TYR A 185 5.29 -4.68 -2.05
N ALA A 186 5.37 -5.10 -0.78
CA ALA A 186 6.05 -6.34 -0.39
C ALA A 186 5.26 -7.59 -0.78
N LYS A 187 3.94 -7.46 -0.90
CA LYS A 187 3.02 -8.48 -1.41
C LYS A 187 3.15 -8.67 -2.91
#